data_AF-A0A9Q4CWN9-F1
#
_entry.id   AF-A0A9Q4CWN9-F1
#
_cell.length_a   1.000
_cell.length_b   1.000
_cell.length_c   1.000
_cell.angle_alpha   90.00
_cell.angle_beta   90.00
_cell.angle_gamma   90.00
#
_symmetry.space_group_name_H-M   'P 1'
#
loop_
_entity.id
_entity.type
_entity.pdbx_description
1 polymer ?
#
loop_
_entity_poly.entity_id
_entity_poly.type
_entity_poly.pdbx_seq_one_letter_code
_entity_poly.pdbx_strand_id
1 'polypeptide(L)' 'MSPEVRSIFQIFGVGFVVAMMNALLRHSGREDFAQWTTLAGVIAVLVIVIGYVDHLYQEITRVFLNTQ' A
#
# COMPACT_ATOMS: atom_id res chain seq x y z
N MET A 1 -5.42 -19.07 4.66
CA MET A 1 -4.97 -17.80 5.27
C MET A 1 -6.17 -16.88 5.38
N SER A 2 -6.45 -16.35 6.56
CA SER A 2 -7.59 -15.42 6.77
C SER A 2 -7.38 -14.13 5.95
N PRO A 3 -8.48 -13.46 5.52
CA PRO A 3 -8.41 -12.22 4.74
C PRO A 3 -7.59 -11.12 5.42
N GLU A 4 -7.71 -10.99 6.74
CA GLU A 4 -7.01 -10.01 7.58
C GLU A 4 -5.48 -10.17 7.49
N VAL A 5 -5.00 -11.41 7.54
CA VAL A 5 -3.57 -11.72 7.46
C VAL A 5 -3.02 -11.37 6.08
N ARG A 6 -3.82 -11.55 5.02
CA ARG A 6 -3.43 -11.18 3.65
C ARG A 6 -3.20 -9.67 3.53
N SER A 7 -4.08 -8.85 4.11
CA SER A 7 -3.95 -7.39 4.08
C SER A 7 -2.71 -6.89 4.80
N ILE A 8 -2.41 -7.46 5.97
CA ILE A 8 -1.21 -7.13 6.76
C ILE A 8 0.06 -7.48 5.97
N PHE A 9 0.12 -8.68 5.37
CA PHE A 9 1.26 -9.10 4.56
C PHE A 9 1.45 -8.24 3.31
N GLN A 10 0.37 -7.74 2.71
CA GLN A 10 0.46 -6.89 1.52
C GLN A 10 1.07 -5.53 1.85
N ILE A 11 0.67 -4.90 2.96
CA ILE A 11 1.23 -3.63 3.42
C ILE A 11 2.70 -3.82 3.87
N PHE A 12 2.98 -4.90 4.62
CA PHE A 12 4.33 -5.26 5.03
C PHE A 12 5.28 -5.47 3.83
N GLY A 13 4.81 -6.17 2.79
CA GLY A 13 5.60 -6.43 1.58
C GLY A 13 6.02 -5.14 0.88
N VAL A 14 5.11 -4.17 0.75
CA VAL A 14 5.43 -2.85 0.18
C VAL A 14 6.46 -2.11 1.04
N GLY A 15 6.26 -2.07 2.36
CA GLY A 15 7.21 -1.43 3.27
C GLY A 15 8.61 -2.04 3.23
N PHE A 16 8.69 -3.37 3.15
CA PHE A 16 9.95 -4.10 3.05
C PHE A 16 10.70 -3.76 1.74
N VAL A 17 10.02 -3.80 0.60
CA VAL A 17 10.62 -3.49 -0.71
C VAL A 17 11.11 -2.05 -0.77
N VAL A 18 10.32 -1.08 -0.27
CA VAL A 18 10.70 0.34 -0.24
C VAL A 18 11.93 0.56 0.62
N ALA A 19 12.00 -0.07 1.80
CA ALA A 19 13.17 0.00 2.67
C ALA A 19 14.42 -0.58 2.00
N MET A 20 14.27 -1.72 1.32
CA MET A 20 15.37 -2.37 0.62
C MET A 20 15.86 -1.53 -0.56
N MET A 21 14.96 -0.95 -1.36
CA MET A 21 15.33 -0.03 -2.44
C MET A 21 16.03 1.22 -1.92
N ASN A 22 15.53 1.82 -0.83
CA ASN A 22 16.16 2.99 -0.24
C ASN A 22 17.60 2.65 0.22
N ALA A 23 17.78 1.54 0.94
CA ALA A 23 19.11 1.10 1.38
C ALA A 23 20.08 0.88 0.20
N LEU A 24 19.63 0.22 -0.86
CA LEU A 24 20.43 -0.01 -2.06
C LEU A 24 20.79 1.29 -2.80
N LEU A 25 19.83 2.21 -2.96
CA LEU A 25 20.05 3.49 -3.64
C LEU A 25 21.04 4.37 -2.89
N ARG A 26 20.92 4.44 -1.55
CA ARG A 26 21.89 5.17 -0.71
C ARG A 26 23.28 4.54 -0.78
N HIS A 27 23.38 3.21 -0.76
CA HIS A 27 24.66 2.52 -0.91
C HIS A 27 25.30 2.75 -2.29
N SER A 28 24.49 2.95 -3.33
CA SER A 28 24.98 3.29 -4.68
C SER A 28 25.37 4.75 -4.88
N GLY A 29 25.27 5.60 -3.83
CA GLY A 29 25.55 7.03 -3.91
C GLY A 29 24.44 7.86 -4.59
N ARG A 30 23.25 7.29 -4.77
CA ARG A 30 22.09 7.92 -5.43
C ARG A 30 21.06 8.39 -4.40
N GLU A 31 21.46 9.32 -3.55
CA GLU A 31 20.66 9.75 -2.40
C GLU A 31 19.36 10.45 -2.80
N ASP A 32 19.37 11.22 -3.90
CA ASP A 32 18.17 11.86 -4.44
C ASP A 32 17.08 10.83 -4.77
N PHE A 33 17.44 9.73 -5.45
CA PHE A 33 16.50 8.66 -5.79
C PHE A 33 16.00 7.91 -4.56
N ALA A 34 16.83 7.76 -3.52
CA ALA A 34 16.42 7.14 -2.26
C ALA A 34 15.31 7.95 -1.57
N GLN A 35 15.40 9.28 -1.61
CA GLN A 35 14.37 10.16 -1.06
C GLN A 35 13.05 10.06 -1.84
N TRP A 36 13.11 10.08 -3.18
CA TRP A 36 11.93 9.86 -4.01
C TRP A 36 11.29 8.48 -3.81
N THR A 37 12.11 7.45 -3.54
CA THR A 37 11.63 6.08 -3.26
C THR A 37 10.81 6.01 -1.98
N THR A 38 11.21 6.72 -0.91
CA THR A 38 10.41 6.78 0.33
C THR A 38 9.05 7.43 0.08
N LEU A 39 9.01 8.55 -0.67
CA LEU A 39 7.76 9.21 -1.04
C LEU A 39 6.87 8.31 -1.90
N ALA A 40 7.43 7.65 -2.90
CA ALA A 40 6.71 6.69 -3.73
C ALA A 40 6.16 5.52 -2.90
N GLY A 41 6.90 5.05 -1.90
CA GLY A 41 6.44 4.02 -0.95
C GLY A 41 5.22 4.46 -0.15
N VAL A 42 5.22 5.68 0.37
CA VAL A 42 4.05 6.25 1.07
C VAL A 42 2.85 6.33 0.14
N ILE A 43 3.04 6.87 -1.07
CA ILE A 43 1.97 6.97 -2.08
C ILE A 43 1.40 5.58 -2.41
N ALA A 44 2.25 4.56 -2.58
CA ALA A 44 1.81 3.20 -2.86
C ALA A 44 0.93 2.63 -1.73
N VAL A 45 1.29 2.87 -0.47
CA VAL A 45 0.46 2.47 0.68
C VAL A 45 -0.87 3.21 0.68
N LEU A 46 -0.89 4.51 0.37
CA LEU A 46 -2.14 5.28 0.27
C LEU A 46 -3.07 4.72 -0.82
N VAL A 47 -2.53 4.32 -1.98
CA VAL A 47 -3.32 3.69 -3.05
C VAL A 47 -3.94 2.37 -2.58
N ILE A 48 -3.21 1.56 -1.81
CA ILE A 48 -3.74 0.32 -1.22
C ILE A 48 -4.89 0.63 -0.26
N VAL A 49 -4.74 1.65 0.59
CA VAL A 49 -5.80 2.07 1.52
C VAL A 49 -7.04 2.56 0.77
N ILE A 50 -6.88 3.32 -0.31
CA ILE A 50 -7.99 3.78 -1.16
C ILE A 50 -8.77 2.58 -1.71
N GLY A 51 -8.09 1.53 -2.17
CA GLY A 51 -8.75 0.30 -2.62
C GLY A 51 -9.58 -0.39 -1.54
N TYR A 52 -9.11 -0.41 -0.29
CA TYR A 52 -9.90 -0.93 0.84
C TYR A 52 -11.11 -0.05 1.16
N VAL A 53 -10.97 1.27 1.09
CA VAL A 53 -12.08 2.20 1.28
C VAL A 53 -13.13 2.03 0.18
N ASP A 54 -12.72 1.88 -1.07
CA ASP A 54 -13.63 1.62 -2.20
C ASP A 54 -14.39 0.30 -2.01
N HIS A 55 -13.70 -0.77 -1.61
CA HIS A 55 -14.35 -2.04 -1.30
C HIS A 55 -15.40 -1.89 -0.18
N LEU A 56 -15.09 -1.17 0.89
CA LEU A 56 -16.06 -0.89 1.95
C LEU A 56 -17.25 -0.07 1.44
N TYR A 57 -17.00 0.93 0.60
CA TYR A 57 -18.05 1.74 0.01
C TYR A 57 -18.99 0.91 -0.89
N GLN A 58 -18.42 0.00 -1.70
CA GLN A 58 -19.20 -0.92 -2.52
C GLN A 58 -20.04 -1.87 -1.68
N GLU A 59 -19.50 -2.41 -0.58
CA GLU A 59 -20.25 -3.28 0.33
C GLU A 59 -21.39 -2.53 1.02
N ILE A 60 -21.16 -1.30 1.50
CA ILE A 60 -22.21 -0.45 2.07
C ILE A 60 -23.30 -0.18 1.02
N THR A 61 -22.91 0.24 -0.18
CA THR A 61 -23.86 0.51 -1.27
C THR A 61 -24.64 -0.75 -1.63
N ARG A 62 -24.00 -1.91 -1.65
CA ARG A 62 -24.65 -3.18 -1.96
C ARG A 62 -25.69 -3.57 -0.89
N VAL A 63 -25.32 -3.46 0.38
CA VAL A 63 -26.20 -3.85 1.51
C VAL A 63 -27.35 -2.86 1.71
N PHE A 64 -27.12 -1.56 1.50
CA PHE A 64 -28.08 -0.52 1.84
C PHE A 64 -28.83 0.11 0.65
N LEU A 65 -28.23 0.12 -0.55
CA LEU A 65 -28.78 0.82 -1.73
C LEU A 65 -29.19 -0.11 -2.87
N ASN A 66 -28.67 -1.35 -2.91
CA ASN A 66 -29.01 -2.36 -3.93
C ASN A 66 -29.83 -3.53 -3.36
N THR A 67 -30.54 -3.30 -2.26
CA THR A 67 -31.67 -4.12 -1.84
C THR A 67 -32.92 -3.59 -2.53
N GLN A 68 -33.62 -4.46 -3.28
CA GLN A 68 -35.03 -4.26 -3.65
C GLN A 68 -35.84 -3.80 -2.44
#